data_AF-A0A099T5Z4-F1
#
_entry.id   AF-A0A099T5Z4-F1
#
_cell.length_a   1.000
_cell.length_b   1.000
_cell.length_c   1.000
_cell.angle_alpha   90.00
_cell.angle_beta   90.00
_cell.angle_gamma   90.00
#
_symmetry.space_group_name_H-M   'P 1'
#
loop_
_entity.id
_entity.type
_entity.pdbx_description
1 polymer ?
#
loop_
_entity_poly.entity_id
_entity_poly.type
_entity_poly.pdbx_seq_one_letter_code
_entity_poly.pdbx_strand_id
1 'polypeptide(L)' 'MCLTTEALAVFLNLIIPSSGMTMSEDRIIIHATDRDTHWVLAEGEWCTMAPQFDRFERVAALRQRPQ' A
#
# COMPACT_ATOMS: atom_id res chain seq x y z
N MET A 1 6.99 -6.02 2.61
CA MET A 1 7.89 -5.17 3.42
C MET A 1 7.10 -4.72 4.62
N CYS A 2 7.66 -4.81 5.82
CA CYS A 2 7.00 -4.39 7.05
C CYS A 2 7.86 -3.34 7.77
N LEU A 3 7.20 -2.42 8.45
CA LEU A 3 7.82 -1.33 9.21
C LEU A 3 7.21 -1.28 10.61
N THR A 4 8.01 -0.85 11.58
CA THR A 4 7.45 -0.45 12.88
C THR A 4 6.54 0.75 12.71
N THR A 5 5.67 1.00 13.69
CA THR A 5 4.79 2.17 13.72
C THR A 5 5.58 3.48 13.59
N GLU A 6 6.72 3.59 14.28
CA GLU A 6 7.57 4.78 14.26
C GLU A 6 8.20 5.00 12.88
N ALA A 7 8.73 3.92 12.27
CA ALA A 7 9.32 3.97 10.95
C ALA A 7 8.29 4.34 9.87
N LEU A 8 7.07 3.78 9.95
CA LEU A 8 5.99 4.15 9.06
C LEU A 8 5.58 5.62 9.24
N ALA A 9 5.46 6.11 10.48
CA ALA A 9 5.11 7.51 10.75
C ALA A 9 6.13 8.48 10.14
N VAL A 10 7.43 8.18 10.25
CA VAL A 10 8.48 8.97 9.59
C VAL A 10 8.32 8.94 8.07
N PHE A 11 8.14 7.75 7.50
CA PHE A 11 7.93 7.60 6.05
C PHE A 11 6.74 8.41 5.56
N LEU A 12 5.59 8.31 6.24
CA LEU A 12 4.38 9.05 5.89
C LEU A 12 4.62 10.56 5.92
N ASN A 13 5.29 11.09 6.95
CA ASN A 13 5.60 12.52 7.03
C ASN A 13 6.41 13.06 5.84
N LEU A 14 7.17 12.22 5.15
CA LEU A 14 7.93 12.62 3.95
C LEU A 14 7.06 12.69 2.68
N ILE A 15 5.95 11.96 2.62
CA ILE A 15 5.12 11.79 1.40
C ILE A 15 3.69 12.31 1.51
N ILE A 16 3.23 12.64 2.73
CA ILE A 16 1.92 13.26 2.98
C ILE A 16 1.70 14.57 2.19
N PRO A 17 2.69 15.45 1.93
CA PRO A 17 2.44 16.70 1.21
C PRO A 17 1.86 16.52 -0.21
N SER A 18 2.02 15.34 -0.82
CA SER A 18 1.65 15.08 -2.21
C SER A 18 0.46 14.13 -2.40
N SER A 19 -0.11 13.57 -1.32
CA SER A 19 -1.03 12.43 -1.43
C SER A 19 -2.17 12.49 -0.38
N GLY A 20 -3.39 12.13 -0.78
CA GLY A 20 -4.49 11.91 0.17
C GLY A 20 -4.30 10.60 0.95
N MET A 21 -4.84 10.51 2.16
CA MET A 21 -4.74 9.30 3.00
C MET A 21 -6.06 8.99 3.71
N THR A 22 -6.40 7.70 3.73
CA THR A 22 -7.49 7.13 4.54
C THR A 22 -6.89 6.19 5.60
N MET A 23 -7.31 6.32 6.86
CA MET A 23 -6.81 5.50 7.98
C MET A 23 -7.94 4.81 8.74
N SER A 24 -7.75 3.54 9.10
CA SER A 24 -8.49 2.76 10.09
C SER A 24 -7.52 2.17 11.13
N GLU A 25 -8.06 1.49 12.13
CA GLU A 25 -7.29 0.87 13.23
C GLU A 25 -6.24 -0.13 12.72
N ASP A 26 -6.55 -0.86 11.66
CA ASP A 26 -5.74 -1.95 11.11
C ASP A 26 -5.25 -1.71 9.67
N ARG A 27 -5.59 -0.56 9.07
CA ARG A 27 -5.28 -0.29 7.66
C ARG A 27 -5.02 1.19 7.38
N ILE A 28 -4.02 1.45 6.56
CA ILE A 28 -3.74 2.78 6.01
C ILE A 28 -3.72 2.66 4.49
N ILE A 29 -4.42 3.57 3.80
CA ILE A 29 -4.47 3.66 2.35
C ILE A 29 -3.94 5.02 1.95
N ILE A 30 -2.87 5.02 1.16
CA ILE A 30 -2.26 6.22 0.58
C ILE A 30 -2.71 6.30 -0.87
N HIS A 31 -3.41 7.37 -1.22
CA HIS A 31 -3.89 7.64 -2.56
C HIS A 31 -2.81 8.40 -3.34
N ALA A 32 -1.82 7.67 -3.87
CA ALA A 32 -0.81 8.26 -4.74
C ALA A 32 -1.37 8.48 -6.16
N THR A 33 -0.69 9.31 -6.96
CA THR A 33 -1.17 9.71 -8.28
C THR A 33 -1.49 8.54 -9.21
N ASP A 34 -0.61 7.54 -9.23
CA ASP A 34 -0.78 6.40 -10.14
C ASP A 34 -1.62 5.28 -9.53
N ARG A 35 -1.43 5.01 -8.23
CA ARG A 35 -1.98 3.84 -7.54
C ARG A 35 -2.13 4.03 -6.05
N ASP A 36 -3.10 3.34 -5.47
CA ASP A 36 -3.23 3.23 -4.02
C ASP A 36 -2.15 2.31 -3.43
N THR A 37 -1.56 2.74 -2.32
CA THR A 37 -0.68 1.90 -1.50
C THR A 37 -1.38 1.56 -0.20
N HIS A 38 -1.48 0.26 0.08
CA HIS A 38 -2.13 -0.24 1.29
C HIS A 38 -1.09 -0.75 2.28
N TRP A 39 -1.23 -0.31 3.52
CA TRP A 39 -0.51 -0.82 4.69
C TRP A 39 -1.52 -1.48 5.62
N VAL A 40 -1.19 -2.65 6.15
CA VAL A 40 -2.03 -3.41 7.08
C VAL A 40 -1.25 -3.73 8.35
N LEU A 41 -1.93 -3.68 9.49
CA LEU A 41 -1.33 -4.08 10.78
C LEU A 41 -1.31 -5.61 10.86
N ALA A 42 -0.11 -6.18 10.99
CA ALA A 42 0.11 -7.61 11.14
C ALA A 42 1.19 -7.84 12.20
N GLU A 43 0.86 -8.59 13.25
CA GLU A 43 1.81 -8.98 14.30
C GLU A 43 2.53 -7.80 14.99
N GLY A 44 1.86 -6.64 15.06
CA GLY A 44 2.42 -5.42 15.68
C GLY A 44 3.26 -4.57 14.74
N GLU A 45 3.40 -4.95 13.47
CA GLU A 45 4.07 -4.18 12.43
C GLU A 45 3.11 -3.79 11.30
N TRP A 46 3.47 -2.76 10.55
CA TRP A 46 2.73 -2.32 9.38
C TRP A 46 3.35 -2.87 8.11
N CYS A 47 2.64 -3.75 7.43
CA CYS A 47 3.11 -4.40 6.22
C CYS A 47 2.44 -3.81 4.97
N THR A 48 3.24 -3.46 3.96
CA THR A 48 2.70 -3.06 2.65
C THR A 48 2.16 -4.27 1.90
N MET A 49 1.02 -4.07 1.23
CA MET A 49 0.41 -5.03 0.32
C MET A 49 0.83 -4.85 -1.15
N ALA A 50 1.78 -3.96 -1.46
CA ALA A 50 2.17 -3.65 -2.83
C ALA A 50 2.55 -4.90 -3.67
N PRO A 51 3.33 -5.89 -3.16
CA PRO A 51 3.63 -7.10 -3.93
C PRO A 51 2.41 -7.94 -4.31
N GLN A 52 1.43 -8.01 -3.41
CA GLN A 52 0.18 -8.75 -3.64
C GLN A 52 -0.65 -8.05 -4.73
N PHE A 53 -0.80 -6.73 -4.64
CA PHE A 53 -1.53 -5.95 -5.65
C PHE A 53 -0.85 -6.00 -7.02
N ASP A 54 0.47 -5.83 -7.10
CA ASP A 54 1.23 -5.96 -8.36
C ASP A 54 1.03 -7.35 -9.00
N ARG A 55 1.05 -8.42 -8.19
CA ARG A 55 0.76 -9.77 -8.69
C ARG A 55 -0.66 -9.90 -9.25
N PHE A 56 -1.67 -9.41 -8.53
CA PHE A 56 -3.06 -9.49 -8.99
C PHE A 56 -3.27 -8.76 -10.32
N GLU A 57 -2.70 -7.57 -10.46
CA GLU A 57 -2.78 -6.80 -11.70
C GLU A 57 -2.09 -7.50 -12.86
N ARG A 58 -0.89 -8.06 -12.65
CA ARG A 58 -0.18 -8.83 -13.68
C ARG A 58 -0.99 -10.04 -14.15
N VAL A 59 -1.60 -10.77 -13.21
CA VAL A 59 -2.45 -11.92 -13.55
C VAL A 59 -3.72 -11.47 -14.28
N ALA A 60 -4.35 -10.37 -13.86
CA ALA A 60 -5.51 -9.82 -14.54
C ALA A 60 -5.18 -9.41 -15.98
N ALA A 61 -4.04 -8.75 -16.19
CA ALA A 61 -3.57 -8.34 -17.51
C ALA A 61 -3.35 -9.54 -18.47
N LEU A 62 -2.91 -10.70 -17.95
CA LEU A 62 -2.77 -11.92 -18.76
C LEU A 62 -4.12 -12.50 -19.21
N ARG A 63 -5.15 -12.42 -18.37
CA ARG A 63 -6.49 -12.93 -18.69
C ARG A 63 -7.22 -12.10 -19.75
N GLN A 64 -6.83 -10.83 -19.92
CA GLN A 64 -7.44 -9.91 -20.87
C GLN A 64 -6.82 -9.96 -22.27
N ARG A 65 -5.74 -10.73 -22.48
CA ARG A 65 -5.15 -10.91 -23.81
C ARG A 65 -5.95 -11.97 -24.59
N PRO A 66 -6.52 -11.64 -25.76
CA PRO A 66 -7.08 -12.66 -26.64
C PRO A 66 -5.95 -13.58 -27.13
N GLN A 67 -6.25 -14.88 -27.24
CA GLN A 67 -5.33 -15.87 -27.82
C GLN A 67 -5.13 -15.62 -29.31
#